data_AF-A0A0Q4JII0-F1
#
_entry.id   AF-A0A0Q4JII0-F1
#
_cell.length_a   1.000
_cell.length_b   1.000
_cell.length_c   1.000
_cell.angle_alpha   90.00
_cell.angle_beta   90.00
_cell.angle_gamma   90.00
#
_symmetry.space_group_name_H-M   'P 1'
#
loop_
_entity.id
_entity.type
_entity.pdbx_description
1 polymer ?
#
loop_
_entity_poly.entity_id
_entity_poly.type
_entity_poly.pdbx_seq_one_letter_code
_entity_poly.pdbx_strand_id
1 'polypeptide(L)'
;MSHIIDIGGAPANEECAQLGQTIDFEVANTHEVMAYKLAMIARHGMPPEGCKLIVHTNRHDFGIYRTLALKVEDEDSEAVAAYAQAVEEGLGSWLEAGFTAPVTYTGKVAKIERSDHTELVIGALLTTRPNANGTFPIADFAILHGHLAAAFPQQADTARQRLTAA
;
A
#
# COMPACT_ATOMS: atom_id res chain seq x y z
N MET A 1 19.15 -0.40 -17.88
CA MET A 1 19.85 -0.97 -16.72
C MET A 1 18.87 -1.09 -15.56
N SER A 2 19.04 -2.04 -14.64
CA SER A 2 18.12 -2.09 -13.49
C SER A 2 18.41 -1.00 -12.47
N HIS A 3 17.39 -0.27 -12.02
CA HIS A 3 17.51 0.77 -11.01
C HIS A 3 16.33 0.72 -10.02
N ILE A 4 16.43 1.51 -8.95
CA ILE A 4 15.43 1.58 -7.88
C ILE A 4 14.97 3.03 -7.77
N ILE A 5 13.66 3.23 -7.70
CA ILE A 5 13.00 4.49 -7.33
C ILE A 5 12.46 4.31 -5.92
N ASP A 6 12.99 5.06 -4.96
CA ASP A 6 12.50 5.04 -3.57
C ASP A 6 11.21 5.87 -3.46
N ILE A 7 10.15 5.28 -2.90
CA ILE A 7 8.83 5.89 -2.76
C ILE A 7 8.58 6.35 -1.30
N GLY A 8 9.37 5.87 -0.34
CA GLY A 8 9.23 6.18 1.08
C GLY A 8 8.62 5.08 1.95
N GLY A 9 8.51 5.34 3.26
CA GLY A 9 8.08 4.35 4.27
C GLY A 9 6.57 4.25 4.47
N ALA A 10 5.85 5.32 4.17
CA ALA A 10 4.40 5.51 4.34
C ALA A 10 3.96 6.71 3.46
N PRO A 11 2.65 6.99 3.34
CA PRO A 11 2.17 8.21 2.66
C PRO A 11 2.72 9.49 3.28
N ALA A 12 2.95 10.51 2.47
CA ALA A 12 3.75 11.68 2.83
C ALA A 12 3.18 12.53 3.98
N ASN A 13 1.85 12.56 4.17
CA ASN A 13 1.18 13.37 5.20
C ASN A 13 0.71 12.54 6.41
N GLU A 14 1.15 11.29 6.53
CA GLU A 14 0.74 10.39 7.61
C GLU A 14 1.84 10.29 8.68
N GLU A 15 1.43 10.05 9.93
CA GLU A 15 2.39 9.63 10.96
C GLU A 15 3.01 8.28 10.55
N CYS A 16 4.32 8.13 10.75
CA CYS A 16 5.00 6.88 10.46
C CYS A 16 6.15 6.59 11.42
N ALA A 17 6.63 5.34 11.43
CA ALA A 17 7.70 4.90 12.30
C ALA A 17 8.97 5.75 12.09
N GLN A 18 9.53 6.24 13.19
CA GLN A 18 10.72 7.09 13.19
C GLN A 18 11.89 6.35 13.83
N LEU A 19 12.96 6.15 13.05
CA LEU A 19 14.16 5.45 13.53
C LEU A 19 14.78 6.20 14.72
N GLY A 20 15.08 5.48 15.79
CA GLY A 20 15.60 6.06 17.03
C GLY A 20 14.54 6.72 17.93
N GLN A 21 13.27 6.78 17.51
CA GLN A 21 12.18 7.33 18.31
C GLN A 21 11.08 6.31 18.61
N THR A 22 10.63 5.56 17.61
CA THR A 22 9.57 4.56 17.75
C THR A 22 10.09 3.34 18.50
N ILE A 23 9.39 2.94 19.56
CA ILE A 23 9.63 1.65 20.24
C ILE A 23 9.21 0.53 19.29
N ASP A 24 10.03 -0.51 19.19
CA ASP A 24 9.86 -1.61 18.24
C ASP A 24 9.78 -1.14 16.77
N PHE A 25 10.56 -0.09 16.43
CA PHE A 25 10.64 0.54 15.11
C PHE A 25 10.65 -0.47 13.96
N GLU A 26 11.48 -1.52 14.02
CA GLU A 26 11.61 -2.49 12.93
C GLU A 26 10.27 -3.16 12.60
N VAL A 27 9.48 -3.50 13.62
CA VAL A 27 8.19 -4.16 13.45
C VAL A 27 7.18 -3.17 12.86
N ALA A 28 7.10 -1.95 13.40
CA ALA A 28 6.21 -0.91 12.88
C ALA A 28 6.53 -0.55 11.43
N ASN A 29 7.80 -0.21 11.14
CA ASN A 29 8.25 0.18 9.81
C ASN A 29 8.06 -0.93 8.75
N THR A 30 8.31 -2.18 9.11
CA THR A 30 8.03 -3.30 8.19
C THR A 30 6.55 -3.40 7.87
N HIS A 31 5.70 -3.26 8.88
CA HIS A 31 4.25 -3.35 8.73
C HIS A 31 3.69 -2.21 7.88
N GLU A 32 4.16 -0.98 8.11
CA GLU A 32 3.78 0.20 7.33
C GLU A 32 4.17 0.07 5.86
N VAL A 33 5.41 -0.33 5.57
CA VAL A 33 5.87 -0.47 4.17
C VAL A 33 5.09 -1.56 3.43
N MET A 34 4.76 -2.66 4.12
CA MET A 34 3.94 -3.73 3.53
C MET A 34 2.51 -3.26 3.25
N ALA A 35 1.90 -2.51 4.17
CA ALA A 35 0.59 -1.89 3.94
C ALA A 35 0.66 -0.84 2.81
N TYR A 36 1.74 -0.06 2.75
CA TYR A 36 1.93 0.97 1.73
C TYR A 36 2.03 0.36 0.33
N LYS A 37 2.71 -0.79 0.20
CA LYS A 37 2.71 -1.57 -1.04
C LYS A 37 1.30 -1.93 -1.50
N LEU A 38 0.43 -2.36 -0.58
CA LEU A 38 -0.96 -2.72 -0.90
C LEU A 38 -1.78 -1.49 -1.30
N ALA A 39 -1.55 -0.36 -0.63
CA ALA A 39 -2.18 0.92 -0.96
C ALA A 39 -1.77 1.42 -2.36
N MET A 40 -0.48 1.31 -2.71
CA MET A 40 0.00 1.62 -4.07
C MET A 40 -0.66 0.73 -5.12
N ILE A 41 -0.83 -0.57 -4.84
CA ILE A 41 -1.53 -1.49 -5.75
C ILE A 41 -3.01 -1.11 -5.88
N ALA A 42 -3.67 -0.67 -4.80
CA ALA A 42 -5.05 -0.19 -4.89
C ALA A 42 -5.16 1.03 -5.81
N ARG A 43 -4.25 2.01 -5.67
CA ARG A 43 -4.31 3.24 -6.45
C ARG A 43 -3.87 3.07 -7.91
N HIS A 44 -2.80 2.31 -8.17
CA HIS A 44 -2.16 2.25 -9.48
C HIS A 44 -2.26 0.88 -10.18
N GLY A 45 -2.82 -0.13 -9.52
CA GLY A 45 -2.87 -1.49 -10.05
C GLY A 45 -1.58 -2.27 -9.79
N MET A 46 -1.51 -3.48 -10.34
CA MET A 46 -0.29 -4.28 -10.29
C MET A 46 0.79 -3.67 -11.20
N PRO A 47 2.07 -3.65 -10.77
CA PRO A 47 3.17 -3.28 -11.65
C PRO A 47 3.17 -4.13 -12.93
N PRO A 48 3.38 -3.54 -14.12
CA PRO A 48 3.53 -4.29 -15.35
C PRO A 48 4.83 -5.14 -15.34
N GLU A 49 4.91 -6.11 -16.25
CA GLU A 49 6.15 -6.84 -16.48
C GLU A 49 7.30 -5.87 -16.79
N GLY A 50 8.49 -6.16 -16.24
CA GLY A 50 9.64 -5.26 -16.32
C GLY A 50 9.81 -4.33 -15.12
N CYS A 51 8.89 -4.32 -14.15
CA CYS A 51 9.10 -3.67 -12.85
C CYS A 51 8.37 -4.38 -11.70
N LYS A 52 8.75 -4.06 -10.45
CA LYS A 52 8.07 -4.57 -9.25
C LYS A 52 8.19 -3.65 -8.05
N LEU A 53 7.10 -3.55 -7.28
CA LEU A 53 7.13 -2.94 -5.94
C LEU A 53 7.80 -3.89 -4.94
N ILE A 54 8.85 -3.41 -4.28
CA ILE A 54 9.65 -4.16 -3.32
C ILE A 54 9.77 -3.42 -1.99
N VAL A 55 9.98 -4.18 -0.92
CA VAL A 55 10.45 -3.63 0.36
C VAL A 55 11.96 -3.49 0.26
N HIS A 56 12.44 -2.27 0.12
CA HIS A 56 13.86 -1.99 0.09
C HIS A 56 14.41 -1.88 1.52
N THR A 57 15.55 -2.52 1.79
CA THR A 57 16.21 -2.49 3.10
C THR A 57 17.39 -1.53 3.05
N ASN A 58 17.24 -0.38 3.69
CA ASN A 58 18.26 0.64 3.82
C ASN A 58 19.12 0.36 5.05
N ARG A 59 20.42 0.17 4.84
CA ARG A 59 21.40 -0.08 5.90
C ARG A 59 22.27 1.16 6.07
N HIS A 60 22.16 1.79 7.23
CA HIS A 60 22.95 2.96 7.60
C HIS A 60 23.66 2.72 8.93
N ASP A 61 24.61 3.60 9.25
CA ASP A 61 25.35 3.62 10.51
C ASP A 61 24.45 3.84 11.73
N PHE A 62 23.34 4.56 11.57
CA PHE A 62 22.33 4.79 12.61
C PHE A 62 21.24 3.70 12.68
N GLY A 63 21.32 2.65 11.85
CA GLY A 63 20.41 1.50 11.92
C GLY A 63 19.89 1.03 10.55
N ILE A 64 18.91 0.13 10.61
CA ILE A 64 18.25 -0.43 9.43
C ILE A 64 16.83 0.12 9.39
N TYR A 65 16.43 0.67 8.24
CA TYR A 65 15.03 1.00 7.96
C TYR A 65 14.62 0.45 6.60
N ARG A 66 13.32 0.39 6.36
CA ARG A 66 12.72 -0.11 5.13
C ARG A 66 11.87 0.97 4.49
N THR A 67 11.90 1.00 3.16
CA THR A 67 11.06 1.85 2.32
C THR A 67 10.38 0.99 1.27
N LEU A 68 9.25 1.47 0.75
CA LEU A 68 8.69 0.97 -0.48
C LEU A 68 9.52 1.52 -1.63
N ALA A 69 9.85 0.68 -2.59
CA ALA A 69 10.54 1.11 -3.79
C ALA A 69 10.02 0.39 -5.03
N LEU A 70 10.10 1.05 -6.19
CA LEU A 70 9.91 0.41 -7.48
C LEU A 70 11.28 -0.05 -7.99
N LYS A 71 11.45 -1.35 -8.20
CA LYS A 71 12.60 -1.88 -8.95
C LYS A 71 12.22 -1.94 -10.42
N VAL A 72 12.91 -1.15 -11.24
CA VAL A 72 12.81 -1.16 -12.70
C VAL A 72 13.85 -2.13 -13.26
N GLU A 73 13.40 -3.06 -14.08
CA GLU A 73 14.23 -4.10 -14.72
C GLU A 73 14.28 -3.92 -16.25
N ASP A 74 13.24 -3.32 -16.83
CA ASP A 74 13.15 -2.93 -18.24
C ASP A 74 12.80 -1.43 -18.35
N GLU A 75 13.81 -0.59 -18.62
CA GLU A 75 13.65 0.86 -18.71
C GLU A 75 13.17 1.34 -20.09
N ASP A 76 13.26 0.47 -21.10
CA ASP A 76 12.87 0.78 -22.48
C ASP A 76 11.36 0.56 -22.71
N SER A 77 10.70 -0.15 -21.79
CA SER A 77 9.25 -0.38 -21.82
C SER A 77 8.45 0.88 -21.47
N GLU A 78 7.65 1.36 -22.43
CA GLU A 78 6.74 2.51 -22.23
C GLU A 78 5.76 2.27 -21.06
N ALA A 79 5.29 1.03 -20.87
CA ALA A 79 4.40 0.69 -19.77
C ALA A 79 5.10 0.80 -18.40
N VAL A 80 6.38 0.40 -18.34
CA VAL A 80 7.19 0.55 -17.11
C VAL A 80 7.47 2.02 -16.84
N ALA A 81 7.82 2.81 -17.86
CA ALA A 81 8.04 4.25 -17.71
C ALA A 81 6.78 4.98 -17.21
N ALA A 82 5.62 4.67 -17.78
CA ALA A 82 4.34 5.24 -17.35
C ALA A 82 3.98 4.84 -15.91
N TYR A 83 4.19 3.57 -15.55
CA TYR A 83 3.95 3.11 -14.18
C TYR A 83 4.92 3.77 -13.19
N ALA A 84 6.21 3.88 -13.54
CA ALA A 84 7.23 4.54 -12.72
C ALA A 84 6.86 6.00 -12.45
N GLN A 85 6.47 6.75 -13.48
CA GLN A 85 6.00 8.13 -13.34
C GLN A 85 4.76 8.22 -12.45
N ALA A 86 3.82 7.28 -12.57
CA ALA A 86 2.59 7.30 -11.79
C ALA A 86 2.80 7.06 -10.29
N VAL A 87 3.84 6.30 -9.91
CA VAL A 87 4.09 5.92 -8.51
C VAL A 87 5.20 6.72 -7.82
N GLU A 88 6.00 7.48 -8.56
CA GLU A 88 7.19 8.17 -8.07
C GLU A 88 6.90 9.12 -6.90
N GLU A 89 5.79 9.87 -6.96
CA GLU A 89 5.39 10.79 -5.89
C GLU A 89 4.81 10.09 -4.65
N GLY A 90 4.48 8.79 -4.77
CA GLY A 90 3.77 8.06 -3.73
C GLY A 90 2.34 8.57 -3.48
N LEU A 91 1.80 8.27 -2.30
CA LEU A 91 0.49 8.76 -1.85
C LEU A 91 0.66 9.89 -0.83
N GLY A 92 -0.32 10.78 -0.79
CA GLY A 92 -0.43 11.79 0.26
C GLY A 92 -0.98 11.22 1.57
N SER A 93 -1.91 10.27 1.51
CA SER A 93 -2.62 9.70 2.66
C SER A 93 -3.06 8.26 2.44
N TRP A 94 -3.35 7.53 3.53
CA TRP A 94 -3.92 6.17 3.42
C TRP A 94 -5.32 6.17 2.77
N LEU A 95 -6.07 7.24 3.00
CA LEU A 95 -7.43 7.41 2.50
C LEU A 95 -7.50 7.47 0.97
N GLU A 96 -6.45 7.99 0.31
CA GLU A 96 -6.33 7.96 -1.15
C GLU A 96 -6.35 6.54 -1.72
N ALA A 97 -5.99 5.53 -0.94
CA ALA A 97 -6.06 4.14 -1.38
C ALA A 97 -7.27 3.38 -0.81
N GLY A 98 -8.13 4.04 -0.03
CA GLY A 98 -9.22 3.38 0.71
C GLY A 98 -8.73 2.58 1.92
N PHE A 99 -7.53 2.88 2.42
CA PHE A 99 -6.96 2.26 3.61
C PHE A 99 -7.12 3.19 4.82
N THR A 100 -7.14 2.58 6.00
CA THR A 100 -6.85 3.27 7.26
C THR A 100 -5.39 3.05 7.62
N ALA A 101 -4.80 3.96 8.40
CA ALA A 101 -3.43 3.78 8.90
C ALA A 101 -3.28 2.40 9.57
N PRO A 102 -2.28 1.59 9.17
CA PRO A 102 -2.08 0.24 9.71
C PRO A 102 -1.47 0.27 11.12
N VAL A 103 -0.82 1.39 11.46
CA VAL A 103 -0.17 1.67 12.72
C VAL A 103 -0.65 3.03 13.22
N THR A 104 -0.95 3.12 14.52
CA THR A 104 -1.24 4.38 15.21
C THR A 104 -0.18 4.64 16.27
N TYR A 105 0.02 5.91 16.63
CA TYR A 105 1.07 6.31 17.56
C TYR A 105 0.49 6.99 18.79
N THR A 106 1.03 6.66 19.96
CA THR A 106 0.85 7.43 21.20
C THR A 106 2.22 7.81 21.72
N GLY A 107 2.67 9.02 21.33
CA GLY A 107 4.05 9.44 21.51
C GLY A 107 4.99 8.50 20.75
N LYS A 108 5.88 7.80 21.47
CA LYS A 108 6.86 6.88 20.88
C LYS A 108 6.36 5.44 20.70
N VAL A 109 5.17 5.14 21.20
CA VAL A 109 4.62 3.78 21.19
C VAL A 109 3.79 3.59 19.92
N ALA A 110 4.20 2.64 19.09
CA ALA A 110 3.43 2.18 17.93
C ALA A 110 2.40 1.13 18.37
N LYS A 111 1.19 1.21 17.82
CA LYS A 111 0.15 0.19 17.95
C LYS A 111 -0.26 -0.28 16.56
N ILE A 112 -0.02 -1.55 16.27
CA ILE A 112 -0.46 -2.19 15.02
C ILE A 112 -1.96 -2.49 15.15
N GLU A 113 -2.79 -1.75 14.42
CA GLU A 113 -4.25 -1.92 14.47
C GLU A 113 -4.71 -3.17 13.72
N ARG A 114 -3.97 -3.55 12.67
CA ARG A 114 -4.29 -4.68 11.78
C ARG A 114 -3.01 -5.38 11.35
N SER A 115 -2.57 -6.39 12.08
CA SER A 115 -1.33 -7.12 11.80
C SER A 115 -1.42 -8.07 10.59
N ASP A 116 -2.63 -8.46 10.18
CA ASP A 116 -2.83 -9.30 9.00
C ASP A 116 -3.04 -8.45 7.74
N HIS A 117 -2.08 -8.53 6.81
CA HIS A 117 -2.14 -7.87 5.51
C HIS A 117 -3.36 -8.29 4.67
N THR A 118 -3.84 -9.52 4.84
CA THR A 118 -5.07 -10.01 4.19
C THR A 118 -6.28 -9.20 4.63
N GLU A 119 -6.37 -8.91 5.93
CA GLU A 119 -7.46 -8.11 6.49
C GLU A 119 -7.39 -6.64 6.08
N LEU A 120 -6.18 -6.10 5.81
CA LEU A 120 -6.05 -4.76 5.23
C LEU A 120 -6.69 -4.69 3.84
N VAL A 121 -6.39 -5.65 2.97
CA VAL A 121 -6.97 -5.73 1.62
C VAL A 121 -8.48 -5.91 1.68
N ILE A 122 -8.98 -6.82 2.53
CA ILE A 122 -10.42 -7.04 2.72
C ILE A 122 -11.09 -5.76 3.25
N GLY A 123 -10.48 -5.07 4.21
CA GLY A 123 -10.98 -3.80 4.74
C GLY A 123 -11.09 -2.72 3.65
N ALA A 124 -10.08 -2.59 2.79
CA ALA A 124 -10.09 -1.64 1.67
C ALA A 124 -11.16 -2.01 0.63
N LEU A 125 -11.33 -3.30 0.31
CA LEU A 125 -12.38 -3.79 -0.58
C LEU A 125 -13.79 -3.51 -0.03
N LEU A 126 -13.99 -3.68 1.28
CA LEU A 126 -15.26 -3.35 1.94
C LEU A 126 -15.48 -1.84 1.97
N THR A 127 -14.44 -1.04 2.19
CA THR A 127 -14.52 0.43 2.20
C THR A 127 -14.88 0.99 0.83
N THR A 128 -14.27 0.45 -0.22
CA THR A 128 -14.43 0.91 -1.61
C THR A 128 -15.56 0.20 -2.36
N ARG A 129 -16.37 -0.63 -1.67
CA ARG A 129 -17.41 -1.46 -2.32
C ARG A 129 -18.45 -0.64 -3.10
N PRO A 130 -19.03 -1.19 -4.17
CA PRO A 130 -20.21 -0.62 -4.79
C PRO A 130 -21.44 -0.79 -3.89
N ASN A 131 -22.45 0.04 -4.13
CA ASN A 131 -23.80 -0.14 -3.61
C ASN A 131 -24.45 -1.42 -4.16
N ALA A 132 -25.59 -1.82 -3.58
CA ALA A 132 -26.32 -3.03 -4.01
C ALA A 132 -26.74 -3.03 -5.49
N ASN A 133 -26.87 -1.85 -6.10
CA ASN A 133 -27.17 -1.68 -7.52
C ASN A 133 -25.91 -1.64 -8.42
N GLY A 134 -24.72 -1.92 -7.88
CA GLY A 134 -23.44 -1.90 -8.59
C GLY A 134 -22.82 -0.51 -8.76
N THR A 135 -23.47 0.56 -8.31
CA THR A 135 -22.93 1.93 -8.43
C THR A 135 -21.94 2.24 -7.32
N PHE A 136 -20.82 2.88 -7.65
CA PHE A 136 -19.87 3.36 -6.65
C PHE A 136 -20.30 4.74 -6.13
N PRO A 137 -20.32 4.96 -4.80
CA PRO A 137 -20.71 6.25 -4.22
C PRO A 137 -19.68 7.35 -4.50
N ILE A 138 -18.42 6.97 -4.73
CA ILE A 138 -17.32 7.85 -5.11
C ILE A 138 -16.69 7.25 -6.37
N ALA A 139 -16.46 8.06 -7.41
CA ALA A 139 -15.94 7.56 -8.69
C ALA A 139 -14.59 6.85 -8.52
N ASP A 140 -13.69 7.41 -7.71
CA ASP A 140 -12.39 6.82 -7.39
C ASP A 140 -12.50 5.43 -6.77
N PHE A 141 -13.58 5.12 -6.04
CA PHE A 141 -13.73 3.78 -5.45
C PHE A 141 -13.85 2.69 -6.50
N ALA A 142 -14.38 2.99 -7.69
CA ALA A 142 -14.42 2.02 -8.78
C ALA A 142 -13.00 1.60 -9.21
N ILE A 143 -12.06 2.57 -9.25
CA ILE A 143 -10.65 2.34 -9.60
C ILE A 143 -9.99 1.48 -8.53
N LEU A 144 -10.07 1.93 -7.27
CA LEU A 144 -9.45 1.24 -6.13
C LEU A 144 -9.96 -0.19 -5.97
N HIS A 145 -11.29 -0.35 -6.01
CA HIS A 145 -11.94 -1.64 -5.87
C HIS A 145 -11.58 -2.57 -7.04
N GLY A 146 -11.57 -2.04 -8.27
CA GLY A 146 -11.20 -2.80 -9.46
C GLY A 146 -9.77 -3.33 -9.41
N HIS A 147 -8.81 -2.47 -9.07
CA HIS A 147 -7.40 -2.87 -8.93
C HIS A 147 -7.20 -3.90 -7.82
N LEU A 148 -7.80 -3.68 -6.64
CA LEU A 148 -7.71 -4.62 -5.53
C LEU A 148 -8.35 -5.97 -5.87
N ALA A 149 -9.52 -5.98 -6.51
CA ALA A 149 -10.19 -7.21 -6.89
C ALA A 149 -9.41 -8.00 -7.96
N ALA A 150 -8.77 -7.30 -8.90
CA ALA A 150 -7.91 -7.92 -9.90
C ALA A 150 -6.62 -8.50 -9.30
N ALA A 151 -5.99 -7.77 -8.37
CA ALA A 151 -4.74 -8.19 -7.72
C ALA A 151 -4.94 -9.29 -6.65
N PHE A 152 -6.08 -9.27 -5.96
CA PHE A 152 -6.34 -10.09 -4.77
C PHE A 152 -7.72 -10.78 -4.84
N PRO A 153 -7.94 -11.70 -5.80
CA PRO A 153 -9.26 -12.28 -6.06
C PRO A 153 -9.84 -13.06 -4.86
N GLN A 154 -9.00 -13.76 -4.08
CA GLN A 154 -9.45 -14.51 -2.90
C GLN A 154 -9.98 -13.57 -1.79
N GLN A 155 -9.31 -12.44 -1.58
CA GLN A 155 -9.71 -11.40 -0.64
C GLN A 155 -10.99 -10.71 -1.12
N ALA A 156 -11.14 -10.50 -2.44
CA ALA A 156 -12.37 -9.97 -3.04
C ALA A 156 -13.57 -10.91 -2.81
N ASP A 157 -13.39 -12.22 -3.00
CA ASP A 157 -14.42 -13.21 -2.71
C ASP A 157 -14.79 -13.23 -1.22
N THR A 158 -13.79 -13.17 -0.35
CA THR A 158 -14.00 -13.10 1.12
C THR A 158 -14.77 -11.84 1.52
N ALA A 159 -14.41 -10.68 0.96
CA ALA A 159 -15.12 -9.43 1.21
C ALA A 159 -16.59 -9.51 0.76
N ARG A 160 -16.85 -10.12 -0.40
CA ARG A 160 -18.22 -10.33 -0.92
C ARG A 160 -19.05 -11.22 0.00
N GLN A 161 -18.46 -12.31 0.52
CA GLN A 161 -19.13 -13.21 1.46
C GLN A 161 -19.51 -12.51 2.76
N ARG A 162 -18.65 -11.62 3.29
CA ARG A 162 -18.94 -10.83 4.50
C ARG A 162 -20.14 -9.91 4.33
N LEU A 163 -20.36 -9.37 3.13
CA LEU A 163 -21.51 -8.51 2.84
C LEU A 163 -22.83 -9.29 2.74
N THR A 164 -22.79 -10.54 2.30
CA THR A 164 -23.99 -11.40 2.22
C THR A 164 -24.39 -12.00 3.56
N ALA A 165 -23.47 -12.02 4.54
CA ALA A 165 -23.69 -12.59 5.87
C ALA A 165 -24.10 -11.54 6.93
N ALA A 166 -24.08 -10.26 6.59
CA ALA A 166 -24.44 -9.12 7.46
C ALA A 166 -25.89 -8.65 7.19
#